data_AF-A0A9Q4D1N8-F1
#
_entry.id   AF-A0A9Q4D1N8-F1
#
_cell.length_a   1.000
_cell.length_b   1.000
_cell.length_c   1.000
_cell.angle_alpha   90.00
_cell.angle_beta   90.00
_cell.angle_gamma   90.00
#
_symmetry.space_group_name_H-M   'P 1'
#
loop_
_entity.id
_entity.type
_entity.pdbx_description
1 polymer ?
#
loop_
_entity_poly.entity_id
_entity_poly.type
_entity_poly.pdbx_seq_one_letter_code
_entity_poly.pdbx_strand_id
1 'polypeptide(L)'
;VVLPAVDEIVACTGFRPDLEPLSELRLGLDTAVESPVALAPLIDPNVHSCGSVPPHGAEELKHPETDFYIVGMKSYGRAPTFLMATGYEQVRSIAAALAGDQAAADNVELELPETGVCSTDLGGSCDAPAPVANTADQGCCAPAPTTAATDIPSTPATGPVLLPVRAAACC
;
A
#
# COMPACT_ATOMS: atom_id res chain seq x y z
N VAL A 1 -6.88 10.59 31.81
CA VAL A 1 -6.38 9.20 31.82
C VAL A 1 -4.91 9.26 31.44
N VAL A 2 -4.01 8.75 32.28
CA VAL A 2 -2.56 8.65 31.97
C VAL A 2 -2.29 7.19 31.62
N LEU A 3 -1.72 6.96 30.44
CA LEU A 3 -1.35 5.61 30.01
C LEU A 3 -0.08 5.16 30.77
N PRO A 4 0.07 3.86 31.08
CA PRO A 4 1.30 3.33 31.65
C PRO A 4 2.50 3.54 30.72
N ALA A 5 3.71 3.50 31.27
CA ALA A 5 4.94 3.61 30.47
C ALA A 5 5.06 2.44 29.48
N VAL A 6 5.52 2.74 28.27
CA VAL A 6 5.79 1.76 27.19
C VAL A 6 7.21 1.99 26.66
N ASP A 7 7.85 0.93 26.16
CA ASP A 7 9.19 1.00 25.58
C ASP A 7 9.18 1.56 24.15
N GLU A 8 8.12 1.27 23.37
CA GLU A 8 8.01 1.66 21.96
C GLU A 8 6.56 1.96 21.57
N ILE A 9 6.37 2.89 20.62
CA ILE A 9 5.08 3.24 20.03
C ILE A 9 5.20 3.13 18.51
N VAL A 10 4.42 2.24 17.90
CA VAL A 10 4.31 2.12 16.44
C VAL A 10 2.98 2.73 15.97
N ALA A 11 3.06 3.82 15.21
CA ALA A 11 1.89 4.53 14.72
C ALA A 11 1.46 4.03 13.34
N CYS A 12 0.50 3.09 13.30
CA CYS A 12 -0.10 2.59 12.06
C CYS A 12 -1.34 3.43 11.65
N THR A 13 -1.21 4.75 11.60
CA THR A 13 -2.35 5.69 11.43
C THR A 13 -2.65 6.03 9.95
N GLY A 14 -2.16 5.23 9.02
CA GLY A 14 -2.33 5.46 7.58
C GLY A 14 -1.40 6.53 7.01
N PHE A 15 -1.64 6.90 5.75
CA PHE A 15 -0.89 7.91 5.00
C PHE A 15 -1.86 8.76 4.17
N ARG A 16 -1.34 9.85 3.58
CA ARG A 16 -2.06 10.71 2.63
C ARG A 16 -1.10 11.14 1.51
N PRO A 17 -1.60 11.47 0.31
CA PRO A 17 -0.75 11.96 -0.76
C PRO A 17 -0.20 13.34 -0.40
N ASP A 18 1.09 13.56 -0.68
CA ASP A 18 1.67 14.90 -0.71
C ASP A 18 1.34 15.57 -2.06
N LEU A 19 0.57 16.64 -2.01
CA LEU A 19 0.08 17.40 -3.17
C LEU A 19 0.79 18.74 -3.34
N GLU A 20 1.76 19.09 -2.49
CA GLU A 20 2.50 20.35 -2.60
C GLU A 20 3.07 20.60 -4.01
N PRO A 21 3.68 19.61 -4.70
CA PRO A 21 4.20 19.82 -6.06
C PRO A 21 3.12 20.11 -7.12
N LEU A 22 1.84 19.91 -6.79
CA LEU A 22 0.69 20.06 -7.69
C LEU A 22 -0.19 21.25 -7.30
N SER A 23 0.27 22.13 -6.40
CA SER A 23 -0.55 23.22 -5.82
C SER A 23 -1.11 24.20 -6.85
N GLU A 24 -0.42 24.39 -7.97
CA GLU A 24 -0.81 25.32 -9.05
C GLU A 24 -1.72 24.65 -10.11
N LEU A 25 -1.94 23.34 -10.02
CA LEU A 25 -2.79 22.60 -10.95
C LEU A 25 -4.23 22.53 -10.45
N ARG A 26 -5.20 22.59 -11.36
CA ARG A 26 -6.60 22.33 -11.02
C ARG A 26 -6.83 20.84 -10.81
N LEU A 27 -6.90 20.44 -9.54
CA LEU A 27 -7.21 19.07 -9.14
C LEU A 27 -8.69 18.93 -8.76
N GLY A 28 -9.32 17.87 -9.26
CA GLY A 28 -10.64 17.42 -8.82
C GLY A 28 -10.48 16.30 -7.80
N LEU A 29 -10.55 16.61 -6.51
CA LEU A 29 -10.37 15.65 -5.42
C LEU A 29 -11.64 15.52 -4.58
N ASP A 30 -11.95 14.29 -4.18
CA ASP A 30 -12.97 13.99 -3.18
C ASP A 30 -12.53 14.47 -1.80
N THR A 31 -13.47 14.98 -1.00
CA THR A 31 -13.17 15.61 0.29
C THR A 31 -12.89 14.61 1.42
N ALA A 32 -13.36 13.37 1.30
CA ALA A 32 -13.20 12.35 2.32
C ALA A 32 -11.95 11.48 2.06
N VAL A 33 -11.82 11.00 0.82
CA VAL A 33 -10.78 10.06 0.41
C VAL A 33 -9.54 10.79 -0.12
N GLU A 34 -9.65 12.05 -0.56
CA GLU A 34 -8.56 12.79 -1.23
C GLU A 34 -8.05 12.11 -2.51
N SER A 35 -8.91 11.33 -3.18
CA SER A 35 -8.71 10.70 -4.49
C SER A 35 -9.39 11.50 -5.60
N PRO A 36 -9.14 11.24 -6.89
CA PRO A 36 -9.97 11.79 -7.98
C PRO A 36 -11.47 11.57 -7.72
N VAL A 37 -12.29 12.59 -8.02
CA VAL A 37 -13.73 12.59 -7.69
C VAL A 37 -14.46 11.40 -8.33
N ALA A 38 -14.11 11.03 -9.56
CA ALA A 38 -14.73 9.91 -10.25
C ALA A 38 -14.29 8.55 -9.66
N LEU A 39 -13.06 8.46 -9.14
CA LEU A 39 -12.53 7.24 -8.52
C LEU A 39 -13.08 7.01 -7.11
N ALA A 40 -13.31 8.07 -6.32
CA ALA A 40 -13.59 7.97 -4.89
C ALA A 40 -14.73 6.99 -4.53
N PRO A 41 -15.89 6.98 -5.22
CA PRO A 41 -16.97 6.05 -4.92
C PRO A 41 -16.62 4.58 -5.15
N LEU A 42 -15.63 4.29 -6.00
CA LEU A 42 -15.22 2.93 -6.35
C LEU A 42 -14.25 2.33 -5.33
N ILE A 43 -13.61 3.18 -4.53
CA ILE A 43 -12.53 2.79 -3.60
C ILE A 43 -12.80 3.18 -2.15
N ASP A 44 -14.00 3.67 -1.82
CA ASP A 44 -14.37 4.05 -0.45
C ASP A 44 -14.19 2.84 0.48
N PRO A 45 -13.30 2.92 1.49
CA PRO A 45 -13.04 1.80 2.40
C PRO A 45 -14.23 1.43 3.28
N ASN A 46 -15.26 2.28 3.39
CA ASN A 46 -16.49 1.94 4.10
C ASN A 46 -17.42 1.03 3.27
N VAL A 47 -17.19 0.94 1.96
CA VAL A 47 -18.04 0.22 1.00
C VAL A 47 -17.29 -0.94 0.36
N HIS A 48 -16.00 -0.75 0.05
CA HIS A 48 -15.19 -1.70 -0.70
C HIS A 48 -14.05 -2.29 0.13
N SER A 49 -13.74 -3.55 -0.16
CA SER A 49 -12.54 -4.26 0.27
C SER A 49 -11.57 -4.42 -0.90
N CYS A 50 -10.34 -4.86 -0.65
CA CYS A 50 -9.30 -4.99 -1.67
C CYS A 50 -9.70 -5.82 -2.90
N GLY A 51 -10.60 -6.80 -2.75
CA GLY A 51 -11.07 -7.67 -3.84
C GLY A 51 -12.39 -7.23 -4.49
N SER A 52 -13.06 -6.20 -3.95
CA SER A 52 -14.36 -5.73 -4.45
C SER A 52 -14.28 -4.36 -5.13
N VAL A 53 -13.07 -3.85 -5.34
CA VAL A 53 -12.82 -2.61 -6.09
C VAL A 53 -12.88 -2.96 -7.58
N PRO A 54 -13.77 -2.32 -8.37
CA PRO A 54 -13.81 -2.55 -9.80
C PRO A 54 -12.53 -2.02 -10.47
N PRO A 55 -12.12 -2.60 -11.61
CA PRO A 55 -11.07 -2.02 -12.44
C PRO A 55 -11.40 -0.58 -12.83
N HIS A 56 -10.39 0.27 -12.91
CA HIS A 56 -10.53 1.70 -13.23
C HIS A 56 -9.27 2.20 -13.91
N GLY A 57 -9.43 3.15 -14.81
CA GLY A 57 -8.42 3.58 -15.76
C GLY A 57 -8.45 5.08 -15.99
N ALA A 58 -8.17 5.49 -17.23
CA ALA A 58 -8.01 6.88 -17.60
C ALA A 58 -9.24 7.72 -17.20
N GLU A 59 -10.46 7.27 -17.47
CA GLU A 59 -11.68 8.03 -17.20
C GLU A 59 -11.83 8.41 -15.72
N GLU A 60 -11.61 7.49 -14.80
CA GLU A 60 -11.77 7.73 -13.36
C GLU A 60 -10.63 8.56 -12.77
N LEU A 61 -9.46 8.56 -13.41
CA LEU A 61 -8.24 9.21 -12.94
C LEU A 61 -8.02 10.62 -13.50
N LYS A 62 -8.89 11.08 -14.40
CA LYS A 62 -8.84 12.42 -14.97
C LYS A 62 -9.02 13.50 -13.90
N HIS A 63 -8.29 14.58 -14.06
CA HIS A 63 -8.52 15.83 -13.35
C HIS A 63 -9.02 16.92 -14.32
N PRO A 64 -9.46 18.09 -13.81
CA PRO A 64 -9.84 19.23 -14.62
C PRO A 64 -8.73 19.73 -15.57
N GLU A 65 -7.46 19.55 -15.22
CA GLU A 65 -6.36 19.82 -16.15
C GLU A 65 -6.36 18.81 -17.31
N THR A 66 -6.21 19.33 -18.53
CA THR A 66 -6.20 18.52 -19.75
C THR A 66 -4.99 17.59 -19.77
N ASP A 67 -5.21 16.33 -20.17
CA ASP A 67 -4.19 15.29 -20.27
C ASP A 67 -3.37 15.08 -18.98
N PHE A 68 -3.96 15.41 -17.83
CA PHE A 68 -3.35 15.26 -16.52
C PHE A 68 -4.08 14.21 -15.67
N TYR A 69 -3.28 13.33 -15.08
CA TYR A 69 -3.74 12.18 -14.30
C TYR A 69 -2.88 12.03 -13.04
N ILE A 70 -3.49 11.68 -11.92
CA ILE A 70 -2.78 11.15 -10.76
C ILE A 70 -2.99 9.63 -10.76
N VAL A 71 -1.92 8.86 -10.55
CA VAL A 71 -1.95 7.39 -10.63
C VAL A 71 -1.33 6.74 -9.41
N GLY A 72 -1.51 5.42 -9.29
CA GLY A 72 -0.94 4.59 -8.26
C GLY A 72 -1.49 4.91 -6.88
N MET A 73 -0.69 4.66 -5.84
CA MET A 73 -1.10 4.92 -4.46
C MET A 73 -1.49 6.39 -4.20
N LYS A 74 -0.93 7.33 -4.97
CA LYS A 74 -1.26 8.75 -4.85
C LYS A 74 -2.70 9.04 -5.31
N SER A 75 -3.23 8.30 -6.29
CA SER A 75 -4.62 8.47 -6.75
C SER A 75 -5.63 7.87 -5.78
N TYR A 76 -5.22 6.93 -4.94
CA TYR A 76 -6.07 6.34 -3.89
C TYR A 76 -6.25 7.25 -2.68
N GLY A 77 -5.50 8.34 -2.58
CA GLY A 77 -5.62 9.29 -1.48
C GLY A 77 -5.39 8.61 -0.11
N ARG A 78 -6.46 8.49 0.66
CA ARG A 78 -6.51 7.88 2.00
C ARG A 78 -7.07 6.46 2.00
N ALA A 79 -7.49 5.93 0.85
CA ALA A 79 -7.99 4.56 0.74
C ALA A 79 -6.81 3.55 0.85
N PRO A 80 -6.89 2.55 1.75
CA PRO A 80 -5.79 1.63 2.02
C PRO A 80 -5.78 0.38 1.10
N THR A 81 -6.68 0.31 0.11
CA THR A 81 -6.98 -0.91 -0.67
C THR A 81 -6.24 -0.98 -2.01
N PHE A 82 -5.20 -0.15 -2.21
CA PHE A 82 -4.45 -0.12 -3.46
C PHE A 82 -3.63 -1.40 -3.68
N LEU A 83 -3.72 -1.96 -4.89
CA LEU A 83 -2.93 -3.09 -5.35
C LEU A 83 -2.06 -2.69 -6.53
N MET A 84 -0.85 -3.27 -6.63
CA MET A 84 0.05 -2.97 -7.74
C MET A 84 -0.51 -3.39 -9.10
N ALA A 85 -1.25 -4.50 -9.13
CA ALA A 85 -1.97 -4.94 -10.33
C ALA A 85 -2.95 -3.88 -10.83
N THR A 86 -3.72 -3.27 -9.91
CA THR A 86 -4.59 -2.14 -10.24
C THR A 86 -3.77 -0.96 -10.77
N GLY A 87 -2.65 -0.62 -10.13
CA GLY A 87 -1.76 0.44 -10.61
C GLY A 87 -1.23 0.23 -12.04
N TYR A 88 -0.93 -1.01 -12.43
CA TYR A 88 -0.50 -1.31 -13.80
C TYR A 88 -1.63 -1.10 -14.81
N GLU A 89 -2.85 -1.48 -14.45
CA GLU A 89 -4.02 -1.22 -15.30
C GLU A 89 -4.30 0.27 -15.48
N GLN A 90 -4.16 1.05 -14.40
CA GLN A 90 -4.28 2.51 -14.46
C GLN A 90 -3.30 3.10 -15.50
N VAL A 91 -2.03 2.71 -15.44
CA VAL A 91 -0.99 3.23 -16.34
C VAL A 91 -1.22 2.77 -17.78
N ARG A 92 -1.63 1.51 -18.01
CA ARG A 92 -1.96 1.00 -19.34
C ARG A 92 -3.08 1.81 -19.98
N SER A 93 -4.20 1.98 -19.28
CA SER A 93 -5.36 2.73 -19.75
C SER A 93 -5.01 4.19 -20.04
N ILE A 94 -4.24 4.85 -19.16
CA ILE A 94 -3.79 6.23 -19.38
C ILE A 94 -2.85 6.35 -20.58
N ALA A 95 -1.91 5.42 -20.75
CA ALA A 95 -1.00 5.45 -21.89
C ALA A 95 -1.75 5.34 -23.23
N ALA A 96 -2.79 4.49 -23.29
CA ALA A 96 -3.67 4.40 -24.45
C ALA A 96 -4.44 5.71 -24.71
N ALA A 97 -5.00 6.32 -23.65
CA ALA A 97 -5.71 7.58 -23.76
C ALA A 97 -4.81 8.71 -24.28
N LEU A 98 -3.59 8.83 -23.75
CA LEU A 98 -2.59 9.81 -24.17
C LEU A 98 -2.07 9.58 -25.59
N ALA A 99 -2.06 8.31 -26.05
CA ALA A 99 -1.73 7.97 -27.43
C ALA A 99 -2.89 8.25 -28.42
N GLY A 100 -4.07 8.65 -27.92
CA GLY A 100 -5.27 8.89 -28.72
C GLY A 100 -6.09 7.63 -29.01
N ASP A 101 -5.74 6.48 -28.45
CA ASP A 101 -6.48 5.23 -28.58
C ASP A 101 -7.50 5.08 -27.44
N GLN A 102 -8.63 5.78 -27.58
CA GLN A 102 -9.70 5.75 -26.58
C GLN A 102 -10.33 4.36 -26.43
N ALA A 103 -10.42 3.59 -27.52
CA ALA A 103 -10.97 2.25 -27.46
C ALA A 103 -10.09 1.32 -26.60
N ALA A 104 -8.77 1.41 -26.72
CA ALA A 104 -7.85 0.67 -25.85
C ALA A 104 -7.85 1.20 -24.41
N ALA A 105 -8.06 2.51 -24.21
CA ALA A 105 -8.15 3.11 -22.89
C ALA A 105 -9.37 2.62 -22.10
N ASP A 106 -10.52 2.49 -22.77
CA ASP A 106 -11.80 2.06 -22.17
C ASP A 106 -11.87 0.55 -21.90
N ASN A 107 -11.02 -0.24 -22.56
CA ASN A 107 -10.96 -1.68 -22.31
C ASN A 107 -10.36 -1.97 -20.94
N VAL A 108 -10.91 -2.98 -20.24
CA VAL A 108 -10.38 -3.47 -18.96
C VAL A 108 -9.51 -4.70 -19.21
N GLU A 109 -8.24 -4.63 -18.81
CA GLU A 109 -7.30 -5.76 -18.93
C GLU A 109 -6.83 -6.30 -17.56
N LEU A 110 -7.44 -5.83 -16.46
CA LEU A 110 -7.13 -6.26 -15.11
C LEU A 110 -7.82 -7.59 -14.76
N GLU A 111 -7.03 -8.65 -14.62
CA GLU A 111 -7.47 -9.91 -14.04
C GLU A 111 -6.99 -10.01 -12.58
N LEU A 112 -7.92 -10.02 -11.63
CA LEU A 112 -7.65 -10.31 -10.22
C LEU A 112 -8.28 -11.65 -9.85
N PRO A 113 -7.56 -12.54 -9.12
CA PRO A 113 -8.15 -13.77 -8.61
C PRO A 113 -9.29 -13.45 -7.63
N GLU A 114 -10.42 -14.15 -7.74
CA GLU A 114 -11.61 -13.93 -6.89
C GLU A 114 -11.33 -14.11 -5.39
N THR A 115 -10.31 -14.91 -5.04
CA THR A 115 -9.83 -15.05 -3.67
C THR A 115 -9.04 -13.80 -3.26
N GLY A 116 -9.60 -13.04 -2.33
CA GLY A 116 -9.09 -11.75 -1.89
C GLY A 116 -7.58 -11.71 -1.65
N VAL A 117 -6.92 -10.81 -2.38
CA VAL A 117 -5.50 -10.44 -2.23
C VAL A 117 -5.17 -9.97 -0.80
N CYS A 118 -6.18 -9.60 -0.02
CA CYS A 118 -6.09 -9.23 1.39
C CYS A 118 -6.50 -10.35 2.37
N SER A 119 -6.50 -11.62 1.96
CA SER A 119 -6.68 -12.72 2.92
C SER A 119 -5.45 -12.82 3.82
N THR A 120 -5.64 -12.54 5.11
CA THR A 120 -4.64 -12.75 6.16
C THR A 120 -4.62 -14.20 6.67
N ASP A 121 -5.28 -15.14 5.98
CA ASP A 121 -5.16 -16.58 6.27
C ASP A 121 -3.79 -17.14 5.81
N LEU A 122 -2.69 -16.39 6.01
CA LEU A 122 -1.35 -16.96 6.05
C LEU A 122 -1.18 -17.71 7.38
N GLY A 123 -1.91 -18.82 7.56
CA GLY A 123 -1.60 -19.97 8.43
C GLY A 123 -0.93 -19.75 9.79
N GLY A 124 -1.15 -18.60 10.45
CA GLY A 124 -0.29 -18.14 11.54
C GLY A 124 -0.95 -17.06 12.37
N SER A 125 -2.15 -17.32 12.87
CA SER A 125 -2.67 -16.57 14.00
C SER A 125 -1.69 -16.72 15.17
N CYS A 126 -1.07 -15.62 15.59
CA CYS A 126 -0.19 -15.56 16.76
C CYS A 126 -0.92 -15.84 18.10
N ASP A 127 -2.25 -16.02 18.06
CA ASP A 127 -3.08 -16.41 19.21
C ASP A 127 -3.47 -17.90 19.20
N ALA A 128 -3.03 -18.67 18.21
CA ALA A 128 -3.24 -20.12 18.20
C ALA A 128 -2.08 -20.83 18.92
N PRO A 129 -2.34 -21.70 19.92
CA PRO A 129 -1.29 -22.56 20.46
C PRO A 129 -0.72 -23.42 19.32
N ALA A 130 0.61 -23.44 19.21
CA ALA A 130 1.32 -24.13 18.13
C ALA A 130 0.75 -25.54 17.89
N PRO A 131 0.26 -25.86 16.69
CA PRO A 131 -0.14 -27.22 16.38
C PRO A 131 1.12 -28.09 16.38
N VAL A 132 1.04 -29.21 17.09
CA VAL A 132 2.03 -30.28 17.03
C VAL A 132 2.27 -30.68 15.57
N ALA A 133 3.53 -30.66 15.18
CA ALA A 133 4.00 -30.87 13.83
C ALA A 133 3.36 -32.09 13.15
N ASN A 134 2.85 -31.88 11.94
CA ASN A 134 2.84 -32.91 10.91
C ASN A 134 3.65 -32.38 9.73
N THR A 135 4.80 -33.02 9.54
CA THR A 135 5.78 -32.80 8.50
C THR A 135 5.16 -33.06 7.12
N ALA A 136 5.08 -32.03 6.27
CA ALA A 136 5.39 -32.12 4.85
C ALA A 136 5.38 -30.72 4.22
N ASP A 137 6.56 -30.32 3.75
CA ASP A 137 6.79 -29.39 2.64
C ASP A 137 6.57 -27.87 2.84
N GLN A 138 7.37 -27.27 3.73
CA GLN A 138 7.77 -25.86 3.61
C GLN A 138 9.26 -25.74 3.95
N GLY A 139 10.10 -25.96 2.94
CA GLY A 139 11.55 -25.87 3.06
C GLY A 139 12.04 -24.41 3.03
N CYS A 140 12.80 -24.01 4.05
CA CYS A 140 13.78 -22.94 3.93
C CYS A 140 14.94 -23.25 4.89
N CYS A 141 15.88 -24.08 4.42
CA CYS A 141 17.09 -24.44 5.15
C CYS A 141 18.30 -23.70 4.56
N ALA A 142 18.87 -22.76 5.31
CA ALA A 142 20.28 -22.40 5.26
C ALA A 142 20.75 -22.00 6.68
N PRO A 143 22.01 -22.27 7.07
CA PRO A 143 22.43 -22.16 8.46
C PRO A 143 22.67 -20.70 8.88
N ALA A 144 22.32 -20.38 10.12
CA ALA A 144 22.46 -19.05 10.71
C ALA A 144 23.93 -18.62 10.83
N PRO A 145 24.29 -17.34 10.57
CA PRO A 145 25.60 -16.81 10.93
C PRO A 145 25.67 -16.50 12.44
N THR A 146 26.77 -16.92 13.05
CA THR A 146 27.14 -16.71 14.45
C THR A 146 27.27 -15.23 14.79
N THR A 147 26.64 -14.82 15.89
CA THR A 147 26.69 -13.49 16.51
C THR A 147 28.11 -13.09 16.92
N ALA A 148 28.51 -11.88 16.55
CA ALA A 148 29.58 -11.15 17.24
C ALA A 148 28.95 -9.97 18.00
N ALA A 149 29.08 -9.99 19.33
CA ALA A 149 28.73 -8.88 20.19
C ALA A 149 29.82 -7.80 20.11
N THR A 150 29.42 -6.55 19.95
CA THR A 150 30.30 -5.39 20.17
C THR A 150 29.61 -4.48 21.18
N ASP A 151 30.26 -4.33 22.33
CA ASP A 151 29.89 -3.42 23.40
C ASP A 151 29.89 -1.96 22.91
N ILE A 152 28.82 -1.21 23.21
CA ILE A 152 28.77 0.25 22.98
C ILE A 152 28.97 0.96 24.33
N PRO A 153 29.97 1.85 24.48
CA PRO A 153 30.19 2.59 25.71
C PRO A 153 29.14 3.70 25.88
N SER A 154 28.73 3.91 27.13
CA SER A 154 27.75 4.91 27.54
C SER A 154 28.34 6.32 27.51
N THR A 155 27.85 7.13 26.57
CA THR A 155 27.94 8.61 26.66
C THR A 155 26.62 9.22 26.19
N PRO A 156 26.11 10.28 26.84
CA PRO A 156 24.82 10.85 26.49
C PRO A 156 24.99 11.82 25.32
N ALA A 157 24.47 11.45 24.14
CA ALA A 157 24.36 12.37 23.01
C ALA A 157 22.89 12.76 22.82
N THR A 158 22.64 14.06 22.86
CA THR A 158 21.35 14.70 22.55
C THR A 158 21.14 14.67 21.04
N GLY A 159 20.36 13.70 20.57
CA GLY A 159 19.93 13.56 19.17
C GLY A 159 19.34 12.18 18.95
N PRO A 160 18.39 12.00 18.00
CA PRO A 160 17.86 10.67 17.70
C PRO A 160 18.98 9.81 17.14
N VAL A 161 19.43 8.84 17.93
CA VAL A 161 20.33 7.79 17.46
C VAL A 161 19.51 6.88 16.56
N LEU A 162 19.79 6.90 15.26
CA LEU A 162 19.32 5.88 14.33
C LEU A 162 19.93 4.55 14.78
N LEU A 163 19.15 3.72 15.47
CA LEU A 163 19.50 2.33 15.71
C LEU A 163 19.59 1.60 14.37
N PRO A 164 20.59 0.72 14.17
CA PRO A 164 20.58 -0.13 13.00
C PRO A 164 19.36 -1.05 13.07
N VAL A 165 18.40 -0.83 12.17
CA VAL A 165 17.31 -1.76 11.92
C VAL A 165 17.93 -3.10 11.55
N ARG A 166 17.77 -4.11 12.41
CA ARG A 166 18.05 -5.48 12.03
C ARG A 166 17.10 -5.80 10.89
N ALA A 167 17.67 -6.03 9.71
CA ALA A 167 16.91 -6.56 8.59
C ALA A 167 16.27 -7.88 9.03
N ALA A 168 14.95 -7.88 9.18
CA ALA A 168 14.20 -9.11 9.03
C ALA A 168 14.33 -9.47 7.54
N ALA A 169 15.34 -10.27 7.24
CA ALA A 169 15.43 -10.94 5.95
C ALA A 169 14.28 -11.95 5.89
N CYS A 170 13.17 -11.52 5.33
CA CYS A 170 12.24 -12.41 4.66
C CYS A 170 12.56 -12.31 3.17
N CYS A 171 12.79 -13.46 2.54
CA CYS A 171 12.83 -13.58 1.10
C CYS A 171 11.54 -13.03 0.47
#